data_AF-A0A699XGA3-F1
#
_entry.id   AF-A0A699XGA3-F1
#
_cell.length_a   1.000
_cell.length_b   1.000
_cell.length_c   1.000
_cell.angle_alpha   90.00
_cell.angle_beta   90.00
_cell.angle_gamma   90.00
#
_symmetry.space_group_name_H-M   'P 1'
#
loop_
_entity.id
_entity.type
_entity.pdbx_description
1 polymer ?
#
loop_
_entity_poly.entity_id
_entity_poly.type
_entity_poly.pdbx_seq_one_letter_code
_entity_poly.pdbx_strand_id
1 'polypeptide(L)'
;SLPHIAIDHHHLIASPSMVLDRIKSFPRGTSRGRDGLRAQHLIDCLSGDAVAISDDLVSFITQVVNLFLDGKCPKMLGEYIASAPLTLLVKPG
;
A
#
# COMPACT_ATOMS: atom_id res chain seq x y z
N SER A 1 -26.22 -18.14 -21.41
CA SER A 1 -25.28 -17.95 -20.30
C SER A 1 -23.88 -17.86 -20.88
N LEU A 2 -23.12 -16.79 -20.57
CA LEU A 2 -21.73 -16.67 -21.00
C LEU A 2 -20.89 -17.78 -20.36
N PRO A 3 -19.89 -18.35 -21.05
CA PRO A 3 -19.03 -19.37 -20.48
C PRO A 3 -18.29 -18.78 -19.27
N HIS A 4 -18.37 -19.48 -18.14
CA HIS A 4 -17.61 -19.17 -16.94
C HIS A 4 -16.15 -19.50 -17.25
N ILE A 5 -15.42 -18.56 -17.84
CA ILE A 5 -13.97 -18.65 -17.98
C ILE A 5 -13.44 -18.68 -16.55
N ALA A 6 -13.02 -19.86 -16.09
CA ALA A 6 -12.23 -19.98 -14.88
C ALA A 6 -10.92 -19.25 -15.17
N ILE A 7 -10.87 -17.97 -14.83
CA ILE A 7 -9.60 -17.24 -14.77
C ILE A 7 -8.84 -17.93 -13.66
N ASP A 8 -7.85 -18.74 -14.03
CA ASP A 8 -6.87 -19.29 -13.11
C ASP A 8 -6.06 -18.10 -12.60
N HIS A 9 -6.53 -17.52 -11.48
CA HIS A 9 -5.84 -16.43 -10.84
C HIS A 9 -4.64 -17.05 -10.15
N HIS A 10 -3.50 -17.12 -10.85
CA HIS A 10 -2.23 -17.38 -10.21
C HIS A 10 -2.09 -16.42 -9.03
N HIS A 11 -2.14 -16.98 -7.83
CA HIS A 11 -2.14 -16.22 -6.60
C HIS A 11 -0.81 -15.51 -6.47
N LEU A 12 -0.80 -14.21 -6.72
CA LEU A 12 0.39 -13.37 -6.52
C LEU A 12 0.59 -13.23 -5.02
N ILE A 13 1.65 -13.84 -4.50
CA ILE A 13 2.01 -13.76 -3.08
C ILE A 13 3.25 -12.89 -2.95
N ALA A 14 3.13 -11.81 -2.18
CA ALA A 14 4.23 -10.98 -1.77
C ALA A 14 4.90 -11.54 -0.52
N SER A 15 6.24 -11.59 -0.53
CA SER A 15 7.05 -11.90 0.64
C SER A 15 7.33 -10.64 1.48
N PRO A 16 7.58 -10.77 2.80
CA PRO A 16 7.97 -9.64 3.64
C PRO A 16 9.20 -8.87 3.14
N SER A 17 10.21 -9.59 2.62
CA SER A 17 11.42 -8.97 2.06
C SER A 17 11.10 -8.12 0.83
N MET A 18 10.26 -8.62 -0.07
CA MET A 18 9.86 -7.88 -1.26
C MET A 18 9.06 -6.63 -0.88
N VAL A 19 8.16 -6.72 0.11
CA VAL A 19 7.40 -5.58 0.62
C VAL A 19 8.33 -4.53 1.25
N LEU A 20 9.28 -4.96 2.08
CA LEU A 20 10.27 -4.07 2.69
C LEU A 20 11.09 -3.32 1.63
N ASP A 21 11.58 -4.02 0.61
CA ASP A 21 12.35 -3.43 -0.49
C ASP A 21 11.51 -2.40 -1.26
N ARG A 22 10.23 -2.68 -1.50
CA ARG A 22 9.30 -1.73 -2.14
C ARG A 22 9.05 -0.50 -1.28
N ILE A 23 8.85 -0.66 0.03
CA ILE A 23 8.69 0.48 0.93
C ILE A 23 9.94 1.37 0.92
N LYS A 24 11.13 0.77 0.99
CA LYS A 24 12.40 1.51 0.97
C LYS A 24 12.68 2.19 -0.38
N SER A 25 12.01 1.76 -1.46
CA SER A 25 12.18 2.34 -2.80
C SER A 25 11.37 3.62 -3.06
N PHE A 26 10.50 4.06 -2.14
CA PHE A 26 9.75 5.29 -2.34
C PHE A 26 10.68 6.51 -2.46
N PRO A 27 10.43 7.42 -3.43
CA PRO A 27 11.21 8.64 -3.55
C PRO A 27 10.96 9.57 -2.36
N ARG A 28 11.94 10.43 -2.05
CA ARG A 28 11.73 11.51 -1.09
C ARG A 28 10.71 12.51 -1.61
N GLY A 29 9.98 13.14 -0.69
CA GLY A 29 9.02 14.19 -1.04
C GLY A 29 7.70 13.67 -1.63
N THR A 30 7.32 12.42 -1.37
CA THR A 30 5.98 11.91 -1.71
C THR A 30 4.89 12.83 -1.13
N SER A 31 3.79 12.98 -1.88
CA SER A 31 2.61 13.71 -1.44
C SER A 31 2.01 13.06 -0.18
N ARG A 32 1.38 13.88 0.67
CA ARG A 32 0.65 13.39 1.85
C ARG A 32 -0.66 12.72 1.43
N GLY A 33 -0.98 11.60 2.09
CA GLY A 33 -2.32 11.03 2.07
C GLY A 33 -3.33 11.94 2.76
N ARG A 34 -4.62 11.57 2.69
CA ARG A 34 -5.71 12.26 3.40
C ARG A 34 -5.49 12.27 4.93
N ASP A 35 -4.79 11.25 5.42
CA ASP A 35 -4.36 11.07 6.81
C ASP A 35 -3.14 11.92 7.21
N GLY A 36 -2.54 12.65 6.27
CA GLY A 36 -1.30 13.41 6.49
C GLY A 36 -0.03 12.55 6.51
N LEU A 37 -0.15 11.22 6.33
CA LEU A 37 0.99 10.32 6.26
C LEU A 37 1.69 10.40 4.90
N ARG A 38 2.99 10.09 4.90
CA ARG A 38 3.82 9.96 3.69
C ARG A 38 4.61 8.67 3.77
N ALA A 39 5.09 8.21 2.62
CA ALA A 39 6.00 7.07 2.57
C ALA A 39 7.21 7.23 3.50
N GLN A 40 7.71 8.47 3.67
CA GLN A 40 8.83 8.75 4.57
C GLN A 40 8.55 8.35 6.02
N HIS A 41 7.33 8.57 6.55
CA HIS A 41 7.02 8.16 7.92
C HIS A 41 7.11 6.64 8.09
N LEU A 42 6.70 5.89 7.06
CA LEU A 42 6.83 4.44 7.03
C LEU A 42 8.30 4.01 7.00
N ILE A 43 9.11 4.66 6.15
CA ILE A 43 10.56 4.42 6.07
C ILE A 43 11.25 4.72 7.41
N ASP A 44 10.87 5.81 8.08
CA ASP A 44 11.43 6.22 9.36
C ASP A 44 11.10 5.19 10.47
N CYS A 45 9.86 4.70 10.52
CA CYS A 45 9.46 3.62 11.43
C CYS A 45 10.26 2.33 11.21
N LEU A 46 10.68 2.06 9.97
CA LEU A 46 11.42 0.85 9.59
C LEU A 46 12.95 0.99 9.66
N SER A 47 13.47 2.21 9.83
CA SER A 47 14.92 2.49 9.78
C SER A 47 15.49 3.08 11.08
N GLY A 48 14.64 3.54 12.01
CA GLY A 48 15.05 4.17 13.26
C GLY A 48 14.96 3.28 14.50
N ASP A 49 15.02 3.89 15.69
CA ASP A 49 14.98 3.22 17.01
C ASP A 49 13.69 2.42 17.29
N ALA A 50 12.69 2.52 16.41
CA ALA A 50 11.45 1.75 16.44
C ALA A 50 11.59 0.31 15.90
N VAL A 51 12.80 -0.25 15.85
CA VAL A 51 13.08 -1.65 15.46
C VAL A 51 12.16 -2.66 16.18
N ALA A 52 11.76 -2.39 17.42
CA ALA A 52 10.90 -3.28 18.19
C ALA A 52 9.55 -3.59 17.50
N ILE A 53 9.07 -2.73 16.59
CA ILE A 53 7.82 -2.92 15.85
C ILE A 53 8.03 -3.12 14.34
N SER A 54 9.27 -3.10 13.84
CA SER A 54 9.52 -3.10 12.40
C SER A 54 9.05 -4.38 11.73
N ASP A 55 9.30 -5.53 12.36
CA ASP A 55 8.97 -6.84 11.80
C ASP A 55 7.45 -7.05 11.75
N ASP A 56 6.76 -6.66 12.83
CA ASP A 56 5.30 -6.70 12.91
C ASP A 56 4.66 -5.75 11.89
N LEU A 57 5.22 -4.55 11.71
CA LEU A 57 4.74 -3.59 10.72
C LEU A 57 4.90 -4.14 9.30
N VAL A 58 6.06 -4.70 8.95
CA VAL A 58 6.29 -5.31 7.63
C VAL A 58 5.35 -6.50 7.42
N SER A 59 5.17 -7.35 8.44
CA SER A 59 4.23 -8.47 8.40
C SER A 59 2.80 -8.02 8.14
N PHE A 60 2.33 -7.01 8.88
CA PHE A 60 0.98 -6.46 8.71
C PHE A 60 0.77 -5.88 7.31
N ILE A 61 1.71 -5.08 6.82
CA ILE A 61 1.63 -4.52 5.46
C ILE A 61 1.64 -5.64 4.41
N THR A 62 2.44 -6.68 4.61
CA THR A 62 2.49 -7.84 3.69
C THR A 62 1.15 -8.56 3.63
N GLN A 63 0.46 -8.73 4.77
CA GLN A 63 -0.88 -9.31 4.80
C GLN A 63 -1.89 -8.43 4.06
N VAL A 64 -1.82 -7.11 4.23
CA VAL A 64 -2.67 -6.16 3.49
C VAL A 64 -2.40 -6.21 1.99
N VAL A 65 -1.14 -6.27 1.56
CA VAL A 65 -0.76 -6.41 0.13
C VAL A 65 -1.31 -7.72 -0.44
N ASN A 66 -1.15 -8.83 0.27
CA ASN A 66 -1.68 -10.12 -0.18
C ASN A 66 -3.21 -10.13 -0.21
N LEU A 67 -3.89 -9.45 0.72
CA LEU A 67 -5.35 -9.24 0.66
C LEU A 67 -5.77 -8.53 -0.64
N PHE A 68 -5.00 -7.53 -1.08
CA PHE A 68 -5.23 -6.84 -2.36
C PHE A 68 -4.97 -7.74 -3.57
N LEU A 69 -3.85 -8.47 -3.57
CA LEU A 69 -3.47 -9.37 -4.67
C LEU A 69 -4.47 -10.54 -4.83
N ASP A 70 -5.07 -11.00 -3.74
CA ASP A 70 -6.12 -12.02 -3.71
C ASP A 70 -7.50 -11.48 -4.14
N GLY A 71 -7.62 -10.19 -4.43
CA GLY A 71 -8.90 -9.56 -4.76
C GLY A 71 -9.92 -9.56 -3.62
N LYS A 72 -9.47 -9.79 -2.37
CA LYS A 72 -10.31 -9.90 -1.17
C LYS A 72 -10.53 -8.58 -0.43
N CYS A 73 -10.03 -7.46 -0.97
CA CYS A 73 -10.28 -6.17 -0.36
C CYS A 73 -11.78 -5.78 -0.44
N PRO A 74 -12.43 -5.45 0.70
CA PRO A 74 -13.82 -4.99 0.70
C PRO A 74 -14.03 -3.75 -0.18
N LYS A 75 -15.05 -3.79 -1.05
CA LYS A 75 -15.38 -2.68 -1.96
C LYS A 75 -15.63 -1.35 -1.25
N MET A 76 -16.15 -1.38 -0.02
CA MET A 76 -16.40 -0.18 0.78
C MET A 76 -15.12 0.58 1.15
N LEU A 77 -13.96 -0.09 1.16
CA LEU A 77 -12.68 0.56 1.46
C LEU A 77 -12.09 1.31 0.25
N GLY A 78 -12.63 1.09 -0.96
CA GLY A 78 -12.10 1.67 -2.20
C GLY A 78 -11.99 3.20 -2.15
N GLU A 79 -12.97 3.88 -1.54
CA GLU A 79 -12.97 5.34 -1.41
C GLU A 79 -11.85 5.88 -0.50
N TYR A 80 -11.32 5.06 0.41
CA TYR A 80 -10.24 5.43 1.33
C TYR A 80 -8.87 5.15 0.69
N ILE A 81 -8.75 4.02 0.01
CA ILE A 81 -7.51 3.57 -0.66
C ILE A 81 -7.19 4.45 -1.88
N ALA A 82 -8.22 4.83 -2.66
CA ALA A 82 -8.06 5.66 -3.86
C ALA A 82 -8.15 7.17 -3.58
N SER A 83 -8.06 7.60 -2.31
CA SER A 83 -8.49 8.93 -1.85
C SER A 83 -7.54 10.10 -2.16
N ALA A 84 -6.69 9.99 -3.18
CA ALA A 84 -6.03 11.19 -3.70
C ALA A 84 -7.12 12.18 -4.15
N PRO A 85 -7.16 13.41 -3.62
CA PRO A 85 -8.15 14.38 -4.06
C PRO A 85 -7.97 14.61 -5.56
N LEU A 86 -8.99 14.26 -6.35
CA LEU A 86 -9.05 14.55 -7.79
C LEU A 86 -9.24 16.05 -8.08
N THR A 87 -9.30 16.88 -7.03
CA THR A 87 -9.30 18.33 -7.18
C THR A 87 -7.94 18.76 -7.68
N LEU A 88 -7.87 19.17 -8.95
CA LEU A 88 -6.70 19.82 -9.52
C LEU A 88 -6.26 20.95 -8.59
N LEU A 89 -5.02 20.90 -8.10
CA LEU A 89 -4.39 22.03 -7.45
C LEU A 89 -4.26 23.15 -8.48
N VAL A 90 -5.09 24.18 -8.36
CA VAL A 90 -4.94 25.39 -9.17
C VAL A 90 -3.64 26.07 -8.75
N LYS A 91 -2.70 26.22 -9.70
CA LYS A 91 -1.43 26.90 -9.44
C LYS A 91 -1.72 28.36 -9.06
N PRO A 92 -1.18 28.89 -7.95
CA PRO A 92 -1.21 30.33 -7.69
C PRO A 92 -0.45 31.06 -8.79
N GLY A 93 -1.06 32.11 -9.36
CA GLY A 93 -0.42 33.01 -10.31
C GLY A 93 0.79 33.71 -9.74
#